data_AF-A0A1L9UYR0-F1
#
_entry.id   AF-A0A1L9UYR0-F1
#
_cell.length_a   1.000
_cell.length_b   1.000
_cell.length_c   1.000
_cell.angle_alpha   90.00
_cell.angle_beta   90.00
_cell.angle_gamma   90.00
#
_symmetry.space_group_name_H-M   'P 1'
#
loop_
_entity.id
_entity.type
_entity.pdbx_description
1 polymer ?
#
loop_
_entity_poly.entity_id
_entity_poly.type
_entity_poly.pdbx_seq_one_letter_code
_entity_poly.pdbx_strand_id
1 'polypeptide(L)'
;MVLKISRATRLTVVVAISSAFFVAEISVGFYTHSLALVADAFHYLNDLVGFVVALVALKVSEAGESPKALSFGWQRAQLLGAFFNGVLLFALGISIFLQSIERFITLQRVEDPKLMFIMGAIGLTLNLISATFLHEHHHHEHGHEPSSEGLEELPVPTADGIIDPERPGSPNHNDHKHLSHGARTASHGHDLGMLGVLIHVIGDAANNVGVMAAALVIWFTHYGGRFYADPGTSMGISMMIMLSSIPLVRRCGSILLESAPNGVDLEDVKHDLEKIPGVLSVHELHIWRLNQHKALASVHVMVSDCSVSDFLKLSKTINECFHAYGIHSTTLQPEIARPEVIAVGRPTVEAEELSSQTEMSEKCQVICGTLCEELTCCG
;
A
#
# COMPACT_ATOMS: atom_id res chain seq x y z
N MET A 1 -34.79 10.81 17.73
CA MET A 1 -34.96 10.45 16.31
C MET A 1 -33.60 10.60 15.64
N VAL A 2 -32.80 9.53 15.61
CA VAL A 2 -31.46 9.56 14.99
C VAL A 2 -31.69 9.42 13.49
N LEU A 3 -31.44 10.49 12.72
CA LEU A 3 -31.50 10.41 11.26
C LEU A 3 -30.53 9.31 10.80
N LYS A 4 -31.04 8.26 10.16
CA LYS A 4 -30.23 7.25 9.48
C LYS A 4 -29.63 7.88 8.21
N ILE A 5 -28.57 8.65 8.37
CA ILE A 5 -27.81 9.24 7.26
C ILE A 5 -26.92 8.13 6.67
N SER A 6 -26.96 7.96 5.34
CA SER A 6 -26.08 7.01 4.64
C SER A 6 -24.60 7.39 4.81
N ARG A 7 -23.71 6.39 4.85
CA ARG A 7 -22.25 6.59 4.93
C ARG A 7 -21.72 7.51 3.84
N ALA A 8 -22.21 7.35 2.62
CA ALA A 8 -21.85 8.22 1.50
C ALA A 8 -22.28 9.69 1.73
N THR A 9 -23.47 9.92 2.29
CA THR A 9 -23.96 11.26 2.61
C THR A 9 -23.14 11.91 3.73
N ARG A 10 -22.81 11.13 4.77
CA ARG A 10 -21.91 11.56 5.85
C ARG A 10 -20.55 12.01 5.32
N LEU A 11 -19.92 11.19 4.50
CA LEU A 11 -18.61 11.51 3.91
C LEU A 11 -18.69 12.70 2.94
N THR A 12 -19.77 12.81 2.17
CA THR A 12 -20.00 13.98 1.28
C THR A 12 -20.09 15.29 2.09
N VAL A 13 -20.77 15.27 3.23
CA VAL A 13 -20.87 16.45 4.12
C VAL A 13 -19.51 16.81 4.69
N VAL A 14 -18.71 15.84 5.13
CA VAL A 14 -17.34 16.08 5.62
C VAL A 14 -16.47 16.70 4.54
N VAL A 15 -16.45 16.12 3.33
CA VAL A 15 -15.72 16.66 2.18
C VAL A 15 -16.15 18.10 1.86
N ALA A 16 -17.45 18.38 1.88
CA ALA A 16 -17.97 19.72 1.59
C ALA A 16 -17.55 20.75 2.65
N ILE A 17 -17.62 20.41 3.94
CA ILE A 17 -17.19 21.27 5.05
C ILE A 17 -15.69 21.53 4.97
N SER A 18 -14.89 20.47 4.79
CA SER A 18 -13.43 20.58 4.66
C SER A 18 -13.02 21.39 3.43
N SER A 19 -13.72 21.23 2.30
CA SER A 19 -13.48 22.05 1.10
C SER A 19 -13.79 23.53 1.35
N ALA A 20 -14.90 23.83 2.00
CA ALA A 20 -15.28 25.20 2.33
C ALA A 20 -14.27 25.84 3.29
N PHE A 21 -13.80 25.08 4.29
CA PHE A 21 -12.78 25.55 5.22
C PHE A 21 -11.45 25.81 4.52
N PHE A 22 -10.97 24.89 3.68
CA PHE A 22 -9.76 25.09 2.86
C PHE A 22 -9.83 26.39 2.05
N VAL A 23 -10.96 26.66 1.37
CA VAL A 23 -11.15 27.88 0.58
C VAL A 23 -11.14 29.14 1.46
N ALA A 24 -11.76 29.08 2.64
CA ALA A 24 -11.75 30.20 3.58
C ALA A 24 -10.33 30.48 4.09
N GLU A 25 -9.61 29.42 4.48
CA GLU A 25 -8.26 29.50 5.03
C GLU A 25 -7.26 30.05 4.01
N ILE A 26 -7.24 29.53 2.79
CA ILE A 26 -6.34 30.01 1.74
C ILE A 26 -6.66 31.48 1.36
N SER A 27 -7.94 31.85 1.33
CA SER A 27 -8.36 33.24 1.05
C SER A 27 -7.90 34.20 2.14
N VAL A 28 -8.09 33.85 3.41
CA VAL A 28 -7.62 34.65 4.54
C VAL A 28 -6.10 34.67 4.61
N GLY A 29 -5.41 33.60 4.20
CA GLY A 29 -3.95 33.51 4.22
C GLY A 29 -3.33 34.50 3.25
N PHE A 30 -3.87 34.58 2.03
CA PHE A 30 -3.47 35.59 1.06
C PHE A 30 -3.88 37.00 1.48
N TYR A 31 -5.10 37.19 2.01
CA TYR A 31 -5.58 38.49 2.48
C TYR A 31 -4.74 39.07 3.62
N THR A 32 -4.36 38.24 4.59
CA THR A 32 -3.55 38.67 5.75
C THR A 32 -2.06 38.70 5.46
N HIS A 33 -1.64 38.29 4.26
CA HIS A 33 -0.25 38.01 3.92
C HIS A 33 0.43 37.07 4.93
N SER A 34 -0.24 36.03 5.43
CA SER A 34 0.35 35.02 6.31
C SER A 34 0.75 33.76 5.52
N LEU A 35 2.04 33.44 5.48
CA LEU A 35 2.50 32.19 4.87
C LEU A 35 2.15 31.00 5.76
N ALA A 36 2.05 31.19 7.08
CA ALA A 36 1.76 30.09 7.99
C ALA A 36 0.33 29.58 7.76
N LEU A 37 -0.62 30.48 7.53
CA LEU A 37 -2.00 30.11 7.19
C LEU A 37 -2.10 29.46 5.80
N VAL A 38 -1.31 29.94 4.83
CA VAL A 38 -1.25 29.30 3.51
C VAL A 38 -0.64 27.88 3.61
N ALA A 39 0.38 27.70 4.44
CA ALA A 39 0.99 26.40 4.70
C ALA A 39 0.03 25.43 5.37
N ASP A 40 -0.73 25.88 6.37
CA ASP A 40 -1.74 25.08 7.05
C ASP A 40 -2.88 24.69 6.09
N ALA A 41 -3.34 25.62 5.24
CA ALA A 41 -4.34 25.32 4.20
C ALA A 41 -3.87 24.22 3.22
N PHE A 42 -2.61 24.27 2.78
CA PHE A 42 -2.07 23.23 1.89
C PHE A 42 -1.84 21.89 2.58
N HIS A 43 -1.53 21.90 3.88
CA HIS A 43 -1.56 20.67 4.67
C HIS A 43 -2.98 20.09 4.70
N TYR A 44 -3.99 20.92 4.98
CA TYR A 44 -5.40 20.51 5.01
C TYR A 44 -5.90 19.97 3.65
N LEU A 45 -5.34 20.46 2.53
CA LEU A 45 -5.61 19.94 1.20
C LEU A 45 -5.22 18.45 1.05
N ASN A 46 -4.15 18.00 1.69
CA ASN A 46 -3.75 16.58 1.69
C ASN A 46 -4.89 15.69 2.19
N ASP A 47 -5.50 16.10 3.28
CA ASP A 47 -6.51 15.31 3.99
C ASP A 47 -7.82 15.33 3.21
N LEU A 48 -8.15 16.48 2.62
CA LEU A 48 -9.26 16.63 1.70
C LEU A 48 -9.15 15.67 0.49
N VAL A 49 -7.97 15.56 -0.12
CA VAL A 49 -7.75 14.61 -1.22
C VAL A 49 -7.97 13.18 -0.75
N GLY A 50 -7.52 12.82 0.45
CA GLY A 50 -7.82 11.53 1.08
C GLY A 50 -9.32 11.26 1.20
N PHE A 51 -10.10 12.22 1.68
CA PHE A 51 -11.56 12.09 1.81
C PHE A 51 -12.27 12.01 0.46
N VAL A 52 -11.83 12.77 -0.54
CA VAL A 52 -12.38 12.70 -1.91
C VAL A 52 -12.11 11.33 -2.52
N VAL A 53 -10.89 10.80 -2.37
CA VAL A 53 -10.54 9.45 -2.85
C VAL A 53 -11.39 8.39 -2.16
N ALA A 54 -11.60 8.50 -0.84
CA ALA A 54 -12.49 7.60 -0.10
C ALA A 54 -13.94 7.68 -0.59
N LEU A 55 -14.44 8.88 -0.87
CA LEU A 55 -15.79 9.09 -1.39
C LEU A 55 -15.96 8.50 -2.79
N VAL A 56 -14.99 8.71 -3.67
CA VAL A 56 -14.98 8.11 -5.00
C VAL A 56 -14.92 6.59 -4.90
N ALA A 57 -14.08 6.04 -4.03
CA ALA A 57 -14.00 4.59 -3.82
C ALA A 57 -15.34 4.00 -3.36
N LEU A 58 -16.01 4.65 -2.39
CA LEU A 58 -17.35 4.24 -1.96
C LEU A 58 -18.36 4.31 -3.11
N LYS A 59 -18.38 5.41 -3.86
CA LYS A 59 -19.30 5.59 -5.00
C LYS A 59 -19.07 4.57 -6.12
N VAL A 60 -17.81 4.26 -6.42
CA VAL A 60 -17.45 3.24 -7.41
C VAL A 60 -17.83 1.84 -6.92
N SER A 61 -17.66 1.55 -5.63
CA SER A 61 -18.10 0.27 -5.05
C SER A 61 -19.63 0.10 -5.08
N GLU A 62 -20.40 1.19 -4.92
CA GLU A 62 -21.86 1.20 -5.05
C GLU A 62 -22.33 1.04 -6.52
N ALA A 63 -21.51 1.45 -7.50
CA ALA A 63 -21.87 1.45 -8.92
C ALA A 63 -21.71 0.08 -9.64
N GLY A 64 -21.07 -0.90 -9.01
CA GLY A 64 -21.15 -2.32 -9.39
C GLY A 64 -20.44 -2.80 -10.67
N GLU A 65 -20.00 -1.92 -11.58
CA GLU A 65 -19.38 -2.33 -12.85
C GLU A 65 -18.01 -1.67 -13.10
N SER A 66 -16.95 -2.48 -13.13
CA SER A 66 -15.64 -2.04 -13.62
C SER A 66 -15.58 -2.09 -15.15
N PRO A 67 -14.95 -1.10 -15.82
CA PRO A 67 -14.75 -1.15 -17.27
C PRO A 67 -14.09 -2.47 -17.71
N LYS A 68 -14.56 -3.07 -18.82
CA LYS A 68 -14.04 -4.35 -19.33
C LYS A 68 -12.54 -4.34 -19.64
N ALA A 69 -11.96 -3.16 -19.90
CA ALA A 69 -10.53 -2.98 -20.13
C ALA A 69 -9.66 -3.18 -18.86
N LEU A 70 -10.27 -3.09 -17.66
CA LEU A 70 -9.58 -3.24 -16.37
C LEU A 70 -9.90 -4.62 -15.79
N SER A 71 -9.09 -5.63 -16.10
CA SER A 71 -9.28 -7.01 -15.63
C SER A 71 -9.29 -7.15 -14.10
N PHE A 72 -8.52 -6.31 -13.40
CA PHE A 72 -8.49 -6.23 -11.94
C PHE A 72 -9.35 -5.09 -11.35
N GLY A 73 -10.10 -4.37 -12.20
CA GLY A 73 -10.91 -3.22 -11.81
C GLY A 73 -10.10 -2.02 -11.32
N TRP A 74 -10.70 -1.21 -10.44
CA TRP A 74 -10.16 0.08 -9.98
C TRP A 74 -9.12 0.00 -8.84
N GLN A 75 -8.58 -1.20 -8.56
CA GLN A 75 -7.78 -1.42 -7.35
C GLN A 75 -6.49 -0.57 -7.27
N ARG A 76 -5.86 -0.24 -8.41
CA ARG A 76 -4.66 0.61 -8.46
C ARG A 76 -4.96 2.11 -8.49
N ALA A 77 -6.20 2.54 -8.75
CA ALA A 77 -6.52 3.97 -8.92
C ALA A 77 -6.36 4.76 -7.62
N GLN A 78 -6.70 4.16 -6.48
CA GLN A 78 -6.47 4.76 -5.16
C GLN A 78 -4.97 5.02 -4.90
N LEU A 79 -4.10 4.06 -5.27
CA LEU A 79 -2.65 4.19 -5.11
C LEU A 79 -2.08 5.27 -6.02
N LEU A 80 -2.57 5.35 -7.26
CA LEU A 80 -2.16 6.36 -8.21
C LEU A 80 -2.55 7.77 -7.73
N GLY A 81 -3.78 7.94 -7.24
CA GLY A 81 -4.23 9.20 -6.64
C GLY A 81 -3.40 9.62 -5.44
N ALA A 82 -3.13 8.68 -4.51
CA ALA A 82 -2.28 8.93 -3.35
C ALA A 82 -0.84 9.29 -3.72
N PHE A 83 -0.28 8.66 -4.76
CA PHE A 83 1.05 8.97 -5.28
C PHE A 83 1.12 10.40 -5.82
N PHE A 84 0.21 10.78 -6.72
CA PHE A 84 0.18 12.14 -7.28
C PHE A 84 -0.06 13.21 -6.21
N ASN A 85 -0.95 12.93 -5.25
CA ASN A 85 -1.18 13.83 -4.12
C ASN A 85 0.10 14.04 -3.30
N GLY A 86 0.81 12.95 -2.96
CA GLY A 86 2.08 13.03 -2.24
C GLY A 86 3.14 13.85 -3.00
N VAL A 87 3.24 13.68 -4.32
CA VAL A 87 4.18 14.46 -5.15
C VAL A 87 3.81 15.94 -5.18
N LEU A 88 2.52 16.26 -5.34
CA LEU A 88 2.02 17.64 -5.36
C LEU A 88 2.31 18.34 -4.03
N LEU A 89 2.05 17.67 -2.91
CA LEU A 89 2.32 18.22 -1.57
C LEU A 89 3.80 18.37 -1.29
N PHE A 90 4.63 17.44 -1.76
CA PHE A 90 6.08 17.58 -1.64
C PHE A 90 6.58 18.83 -2.40
N ALA A 91 6.08 19.05 -3.62
CA ALA A 91 6.41 20.24 -4.41
C ALA A 91 5.91 21.54 -3.76
N LEU A 92 4.69 21.54 -3.22
CA LEU A 92 4.15 22.68 -2.47
C LEU A 92 4.94 22.94 -1.18
N GLY A 93 5.30 21.90 -0.43
CA GLY A 93 6.14 22.00 0.75
C GLY A 93 7.48 22.66 0.44
N ILE A 94 8.15 22.25 -0.65
CA ILE A 94 9.37 22.92 -1.13
C ILE A 94 9.10 24.39 -1.46
N SER A 95 8.01 24.68 -2.18
CA SER A 95 7.67 26.06 -2.55
C SER A 95 7.49 26.96 -1.33
N ILE A 96 6.72 26.51 -0.34
CA ILE A 96 6.45 27.25 0.90
C ILE A 96 7.72 27.40 1.73
N PHE A 97 8.55 26.35 1.79
CA PHE A 97 9.83 26.40 2.48
C PHE A 97 10.74 27.49 1.88
N LEU A 98 10.83 27.56 0.55
CA LEU A 98 11.61 28.59 -0.14
C LEU A 98 11.02 30.00 0.05
N GLN A 99 9.70 30.15 -0.08
CA GLN A 99 9.01 31.43 0.19
C GLN A 99 9.21 31.89 1.64
N SER A 100 9.26 30.95 2.57
CA SER A 100 9.52 31.22 3.97
C SER A 100 10.92 31.76 4.19
N ILE A 101 11.93 31.20 3.52
CA ILE A 101 13.31 31.72 3.52
C ILE A 101 13.35 33.15 2.93
N GLU A 102 12.67 33.39 1.81
CA GLU A 102 12.58 34.71 1.20
C GLU A 102 11.99 35.74 2.17
N ARG A 103 10.94 35.36 2.91
CA ARG A 103 10.31 36.22 3.93
C ARG A 103 11.19 36.50 5.16
N PHE A 104 12.17 35.65 5.47
CA PHE A 104 13.17 35.98 6.49
C PHE A 104 14.09 37.13 6.05
N ILE A 105 14.31 37.31 4.76
CA ILE A 105 15.14 38.39 4.21
C ILE A 105 14.28 39.63 3.94
N THR A 106 13.13 39.44 3.31
CA THR A 106 12.17 40.49 2.95
C THR A 106 10.91 40.39 3.80
N LEU A 107 11.01 40.91 5.02
CA LEU A 107 9.98 40.76 6.04
C LEU A 107 8.65 41.40 5.61
N GLN A 108 7.66 40.56 5.34
CA GLN A 108 6.28 41.00 5.09
C GLN A 108 5.53 41.13 6.42
N ARG A 109 4.72 42.18 6.54
CA ARG A 109 3.89 42.42 7.73
C ARG A 109 2.55 41.73 7.55
N VAL A 110 2.17 40.95 8.57
CA VAL A 110 0.82 40.38 8.66
C VAL A 110 -0.13 41.51 9.07
N GLU A 111 -1.13 41.80 8.22
CA GLU A 111 -2.01 42.97 8.36
C GLU A 111 -3.05 42.78 9.48
N ASP A 112 -3.55 41.55 9.68
CA ASP A 112 -4.59 41.22 10.66
C ASP A 112 -4.29 39.92 11.44
N PRO A 113 -3.45 39.96 12.49
CA PRO A 113 -3.13 38.77 13.29
C PRO A 113 -4.35 38.20 14.04
N LYS A 114 -5.42 38.98 14.24
CA LYS A 114 -6.67 38.50 14.83
C LYS A 114 -7.40 37.51 13.91
N LEU A 115 -7.45 37.79 12.61
CA LEU A 115 -8.08 36.89 11.63
C LEU A 115 -7.27 35.60 11.49
N MET A 116 -5.94 35.72 11.46
CA MET A 116 -5.04 34.57 11.49
C MET A 116 -5.30 33.66 12.70
N PHE A 117 -5.47 34.23 13.90
CA PHE A 117 -5.79 33.47 15.11
C PHE A 117 -7.17 32.79 15.03
N ILE A 118 -8.19 33.50 14.55
CA ILE A 118 -9.55 32.96 14.42
C ILE A 118 -9.55 31.77 13.46
N MET A 119 -8.84 31.87 12.33
CA MET A 119 -8.77 30.77 11.37
C MET A 119 -8.08 29.54 11.94
N GLY A 120 -6.94 29.70 12.64
CA GLY A 120 -6.28 28.58 13.32
C GLY A 120 -7.16 27.95 14.43
N ALA A 121 -7.97 28.74 15.12
CA ALA A 121 -8.90 28.22 16.13
C ALA A 121 -10.06 27.42 15.50
N ILE A 122 -10.59 27.88 14.36
CA ILE A 122 -11.61 27.15 13.60
C ILE A 122 -11.02 25.84 13.07
N GLY A 123 -9.83 25.87 12.47
CA GLY A 123 -9.16 24.68 11.95
C GLY A 123 -8.88 23.64 13.03
N LEU A 124 -8.38 24.06 14.19
CA LEU A 124 -8.19 23.18 15.35
C LEU A 124 -9.52 22.55 15.81
N THR A 125 -10.62 23.32 15.82
CA THR A 125 -11.95 22.83 16.19
C THR A 125 -12.45 21.78 15.18
N LEU A 126 -12.27 22.05 13.88
CA LEU A 126 -12.65 21.11 12.82
C LEU A 126 -11.81 19.84 12.89
N ASN A 127 -10.51 19.92 13.18
CA ASN A 127 -9.66 18.75 13.35
C ASN A 127 -10.08 17.90 14.54
N LEU A 128 -10.48 18.53 15.66
CA LEU A 128 -11.02 17.80 16.80
C LEU A 128 -12.35 17.11 16.47
N ILE A 129 -13.25 17.79 15.74
CA ILE A 129 -14.50 17.21 15.27
C ILE A 129 -14.22 16.01 14.35
N SER A 130 -13.34 16.17 13.36
CA SER A 130 -12.93 15.11 12.45
C SER A 130 -12.34 13.92 13.20
N ALA A 131 -11.48 14.15 14.20
CA ALA A 131 -10.92 13.09 15.04
C ALA A 131 -12.01 12.32 15.81
N THR A 132 -12.99 13.01 16.39
CA THR A 132 -14.10 12.35 17.10
C THR A 132 -15.02 11.56 16.15
N PHE A 133 -15.29 12.11 14.96
CA PHE A 133 -16.12 11.46 13.96
C PHE A 133 -15.47 10.20 13.38
N LEU A 134 -14.14 10.23 13.21
CA LEU A 134 -13.37 9.08 12.77
C LEU A 134 -13.25 8.02 13.87
N HIS A 135 -13.16 8.43 15.15
CA HIS A 135 -13.15 7.52 16.29
C HIS A 135 -14.45 6.69 16.40
N GLU A 136 -15.59 7.26 16.03
CA GLU A 136 -16.88 6.54 15.98
C GLU A 136 -16.99 5.51 14.86
N HIS A 137 -16.07 5.51 13.90
CA HIS A 137 -16.06 4.60 12.75
C HIS A 137 -15.05 3.45 12.85
N HIS A 138 -14.20 3.41 13.88
CA HIS A 138 -13.24 2.32 14.06
C HIS A 138 -13.72 1.18 14.97
N HIS A 139 -14.93 1.27 15.53
CA HIS A 139 -15.64 0.09 16.03
C HIS A 139 -16.42 -0.55 14.87
N HIS A 140 -15.76 -1.50 14.19
CA HIS A 140 -16.31 -2.41 13.18
C HIS A 140 -16.45 -1.88 11.75
N GLU A 141 -15.39 -2.05 10.94
CA GLU A 141 -15.52 -2.50 9.55
C GLU A 141 -14.24 -3.21 9.06
N HIS A 142 -13.98 -4.39 9.60
CA HIS A 142 -13.35 -5.47 8.85
C HIS A 142 -14.48 -6.40 8.40
N GLY A 143 -14.66 -6.54 7.09
CA GLY A 143 -15.60 -7.51 6.54
C GLY A 143 -15.14 -8.93 6.85
N HIS A 144 -15.84 -9.59 7.76
CA HIS A 144 -15.95 -11.05 7.81
C HIS A 144 -17.44 -11.40 7.86
N GLU A 145 -17.87 -12.18 6.87
CA GLU A 145 -19.21 -12.78 6.80
C GLU A 145 -19.44 -13.82 7.92
N PRO A 146 -20.72 -14.13 8.24
CA PRO A 146 -21.07 -14.96 9.38
C PRO A 146 -21.07 -16.44 9.01
N SER A 147 -20.45 -17.28 9.85
CA SER A 147 -20.78 -18.70 9.94
C SER A 147 -21.32 -19.01 11.33
N SER A 148 -22.59 -19.40 11.31
CA SER A 148 -23.38 -20.02 12.36
C SER A 148 -22.68 -21.18 13.07
N GLU A 149 -22.80 -21.24 14.40
CA GLU A 149 -23.61 -22.22 15.16
C GLU A 149 -23.14 -22.22 16.61
N GLY A 150 -24.10 -22.05 17.53
CA GLY A 150 -23.87 -22.36 18.94
C GLY A 150 -24.23 -23.82 19.20
N LEU A 151 -23.48 -24.48 20.08
CA LEU A 151 -24.04 -25.14 21.25
C LEU A 151 -22.91 -25.46 22.25
N GLU A 152 -23.19 -25.19 23.52
CA GLU A 152 -22.39 -25.58 24.67
C GLU A 152 -22.29 -27.11 24.79
N GLU A 153 -21.09 -27.64 25.07
CA GLU A 153 -20.94 -28.96 25.71
C GLU A 153 -19.85 -28.95 26.80
N LEU A 154 -20.18 -29.66 27.88
CA LEU A 154 -19.56 -29.71 29.21
C LEU A 154 -18.17 -30.37 29.24
N PRO A 155 -17.35 -30.17 30.29
CA PRO A 155 -16.03 -30.79 30.40
C PRO A 155 -16.13 -32.22 30.96
N VAL A 156 -15.57 -33.20 30.22
CA VAL A 156 -15.41 -34.61 30.64
C VAL A 156 -13.92 -34.96 30.64
N PRO A 157 -13.41 -35.74 31.63
CA PRO A 157 -11.99 -35.78 31.96
C PRO A 157 -11.21 -36.86 31.19
N THR A 158 -9.91 -36.63 31.15
CA THR A 158 -8.83 -37.54 30.71
C THR A 158 -8.94 -38.95 31.30
N ALA A 159 -8.84 -39.98 30.44
CA ALA A 159 -8.40 -41.32 30.82
C ALA A 159 -7.78 -42.08 29.62
N ASP A 160 -6.52 -42.47 29.82
CA ASP A 160 -5.83 -43.70 29.41
C ASP A 160 -6.11 -44.41 28.07
N GLY A 161 -5.05 -44.46 27.25
CA GLY A 161 -4.41 -45.72 26.83
C GLY A 161 -5.19 -46.68 25.94
N ILE A 162 -5.02 -46.56 24.61
CA ILE A 162 -5.13 -47.69 23.66
C ILE A 162 -4.06 -47.52 22.58
N ILE A 163 -3.25 -48.57 22.40
CA ILE A 163 -2.30 -48.76 21.30
C ILE A 163 -3.08 -49.40 20.15
N ASP A 164 -2.97 -48.85 18.94
CA ASP A 164 -3.19 -49.61 17.69
C ASP A 164 -2.38 -49.00 16.53
N PRO A 165 -2.00 -49.80 15.51
CA PRO A 165 -0.83 -49.60 14.66
C PRO A 165 -1.18 -49.07 13.25
N GLU A 166 -0.13 -48.62 12.54
CA GLU A 166 -0.08 -48.36 11.09
C GLU A 166 -1.01 -47.27 10.50
N ARG A 167 -0.45 -46.07 10.33
CA ARG A 167 -0.87 -45.12 9.29
C ARG A 167 0.39 -44.60 8.57
N PRO A 168 0.48 -44.68 7.23
CA PRO A 168 1.64 -44.17 6.51
C PRO A 168 1.69 -42.64 6.62
N GLY A 169 2.91 -42.13 6.80
CA GLY A 169 3.21 -40.78 7.29
C GLY A 169 2.52 -39.64 6.54
N SER A 170 1.93 -38.74 7.32
CA SER A 170 1.82 -37.33 6.94
C SER A 170 3.24 -36.79 6.69
N PRO A 171 3.50 -35.97 5.65
CA PRO A 171 4.78 -35.31 5.52
C PRO A 171 5.03 -34.47 6.77
N ASN A 172 6.11 -34.77 7.47
CA ASN A 172 6.60 -33.95 8.58
C ASN A 172 7.10 -32.63 8.00
N HIS A 173 6.27 -31.60 8.10
CA HIS A 173 6.57 -30.23 7.71
C HIS A 173 7.43 -29.54 8.80
N ASN A 174 8.59 -30.10 9.15
CA ASN A 174 9.45 -29.59 10.23
C ASN A 174 10.60 -28.68 9.74
N ASP A 175 10.76 -28.47 8.42
CA ASP A 175 11.98 -27.86 7.86
C ASP A 175 11.74 -26.78 6.78
N HIS A 176 10.61 -26.08 6.91
CA HIS A 176 10.30 -24.89 6.13
C HIS A 176 10.34 -23.66 7.01
N LYS A 177 10.94 -22.61 6.48
CA LYS A 177 11.26 -21.38 7.19
C LYS A 177 9.99 -20.53 7.19
N HIS A 178 9.00 -20.97 7.95
CA HIS A 178 7.89 -20.09 8.29
C HIS A 178 8.48 -18.81 8.84
N LEU A 179 7.86 -17.68 8.49
CA LEU A 179 7.76 -16.57 9.42
C LEU A 179 7.06 -17.12 10.67
N SER A 180 7.87 -17.78 11.50
CA SER A 180 7.62 -18.07 12.89
C SER A 180 7.55 -16.70 13.53
N HIS A 181 6.36 -16.11 13.45
CA HIS A 181 5.91 -15.21 14.48
C HIS A 181 5.90 -16.03 15.77
N GLY A 182 7.08 -16.11 16.40
CA GLY A 182 7.22 -15.69 17.77
C GLY A 182 6.65 -14.28 17.90
N ALA A 183 5.32 -14.18 17.82
CA ALA A 183 4.58 -13.23 18.60
C ALA A 183 4.81 -13.65 20.05
N ARG A 184 5.98 -13.25 20.57
CA ARG A 184 6.02 -12.83 21.97
C ARG A 184 4.79 -11.95 22.12
N THR A 185 3.93 -12.33 23.05
CA THR A 185 2.90 -11.48 23.64
C THR A 185 3.57 -10.20 24.13
N ALA A 186 3.82 -9.28 23.21
CA ALA A 186 4.25 -7.93 23.48
C ALA A 186 3.00 -7.22 23.98
N SER A 187 2.82 -7.29 25.30
CA SER A 187 2.28 -6.24 26.14
C SER A 187 1.65 -5.06 25.38
N HIS A 188 0.32 -5.01 25.34
CA HIS A 188 -0.48 -3.80 25.08
C HIS A 188 0.06 -2.93 23.91
N GLY A 189 0.16 -3.51 22.73
CA GLY A 189 0.39 -2.76 21.50
C GLY A 189 -0.83 -1.91 21.19
N HIS A 190 -0.74 -0.60 21.37
CA HIS A 190 -1.67 0.34 20.73
C HIS A 190 -1.70 0.01 19.23
N ASP A 191 -2.89 -0.29 18.70
CA ASP A 191 -3.15 -0.59 17.29
C ASP A 191 -2.25 0.28 16.37
N LEU A 192 -1.35 -0.33 15.59
CA LEU A 192 -0.44 0.44 14.71
C LEU A 192 -1.21 1.32 13.71
N GLY A 193 -2.41 0.89 13.30
CA GLY A 193 -3.33 1.69 12.50
C GLY A 193 -3.87 2.89 13.26
N MET A 194 -4.32 2.69 14.51
CA MET A 194 -4.78 3.78 15.39
C MET A 194 -3.66 4.74 15.77
N LEU A 195 -2.43 4.24 15.96
CA LEU A 195 -1.26 5.06 16.19
C LEU A 195 -0.95 5.92 14.96
N GLY A 196 -1.11 5.38 13.75
CA GLY A 196 -0.97 6.14 12.51
C GLY A 196 -1.99 7.28 12.39
N VAL A 197 -3.27 7.00 12.67
CA VAL A 197 -4.33 8.01 12.72
C VAL A 197 -4.06 9.05 13.81
N LEU A 198 -3.62 8.62 15.00
CA LEU A 198 -3.31 9.51 16.10
C LEU A 198 -2.14 10.44 15.80
N ILE A 199 -1.04 9.91 15.23
CA ILE A 199 0.12 10.71 14.82
C ILE A 199 -0.28 11.73 13.76
N HIS A 200 -1.14 11.35 12.82
CA HIS A 200 -1.67 12.25 11.80
C HIS A 200 -2.48 13.40 12.43
N VAL A 201 -3.48 13.08 13.26
CA VAL A 201 -4.31 14.08 13.96
C VAL A 201 -3.48 15.01 14.85
N ILE A 202 -2.46 14.48 15.54
CA ILE A 202 -1.53 15.29 16.34
C ILE A 202 -0.76 16.26 15.42
N GLY A 203 -0.35 15.81 14.24
CA GLY A 203 0.28 16.66 13.22
C GLY A 203 -0.63 17.83 12.79
N ASP A 204 -1.89 17.55 12.48
CA ASP A 204 -2.84 18.57 12.02
C ASP A 204 -3.13 19.60 13.14
N ALA A 205 -3.25 19.12 14.38
CA ALA A 205 -3.39 19.97 15.55
C ALA A 205 -2.14 20.83 15.78
N ALA A 206 -0.94 20.28 15.58
CA ALA A 206 0.32 21.00 15.75
C ALA A 206 0.46 22.17 14.77
N ASN A 207 0.04 21.99 13.51
CA ASN A 207 0.07 23.07 12.51
C ASN A 207 -0.84 24.24 12.92
N ASN A 208 -2.10 23.95 13.26
CA ASN A 208 -3.06 24.95 13.72
C ASN A 208 -2.58 25.68 14.98
N VAL A 209 -2.02 24.94 15.95
CA VAL A 209 -1.42 25.52 17.16
C VAL A 209 -0.23 26.41 16.81
N GLY A 210 0.61 26.01 15.86
CA GLY A 210 1.71 26.82 15.36
C GLY A 210 1.26 28.15 14.74
N VAL A 211 0.20 28.11 13.93
CA VAL A 211 -0.44 29.31 13.36
C VAL A 211 -0.99 30.22 14.46
N MET A 212 -1.73 29.66 15.41
CA MET A 212 -2.28 30.43 16.54
C MET A 212 -1.17 31.06 17.39
N ALA A 213 -0.08 30.33 17.65
CA ALA A 213 1.07 30.84 18.39
C ALA A 213 1.74 32.00 17.65
N ALA A 214 1.95 31.89 16.33
CA ALA A 214 2.50 32.98 15.52
C ALA A 214 1.59 34.21 15.54
N ALA A 215 0.27 34.01 15.41
CA ALA A 215 -0.71 35.08 15.49
C ALA A 215 -0.69 35.81 16.84
N LEU A 216 -0.60 35.06 17.96
CA LEU A 216 -0.50 35.62 19.31
C LEU A 216 0.79 36.41 19.52
N VAL A 217 1.93 35.89 19.03
CA VAL A 217 3.22 36.60 19.08
C VAL A 217 3.11 37.92 18.31
N ILE A 218 2.58 37.91 17.09
CA ILE A 218 2.42 39.12 16.27
C ILE A 218 1.44 40.10 16.92
N TRP A 219 0.37 39.60 17.56
CA TRP A 219 -0.65 40.45 18.19
C TRP A 219 -0.14 41.10 19.48
N PHE A 220 0.39 40.32 20.44
CA PHE A 220 0.71 40.83 21.78
C PHE A 220 2.08 41.50 21.90
N THR A 221 3.01 41.23 20.98
CA THR A 221 4.34 41.81 21.06
C THR A 221 4.47 43.06 20.17
N HIS A 222 5.23 44.03 20.64
CA HIS A 222 5.40 45.34 19.97
C HIS A 222 6.83 45.59 19.46
N TYR A 223 7.72 44.59 19.50
CA TYR A 223 9.08 44.71 18.97
C TYR A 223 9.12 44.39 17.46
N GLY A 224 10.08 44.98 16.74
CA GLY A 224 10.14 44.91 15.27
C GLY A 224 10.29 43.49 14.70
N GLY A 225 10.87 42.55 15.48
CA GLY A 225 11.08 41.16 15.06
C GLY A 225 9.87 40.23 15.21
N ARG A 226 8.72 40.70 15.69
CA ARG A 226 7.53 39.86 15.89
C ARG A 226 7.02 39.17 14.63
N PHE A 227 7.23 39.80 13.47
CA PHE A 227 6.76 39.29 12.18
C PHE A 227 7.59 38.10 11.68
N TYR A 228 8.74 37.78 12.31
CA TYR A 228 9.50 36.57 12.03
C TYR A 228 8.79 35.30 12.52
N ALA A 229 7.76 35.43 13.38
CA ALA A 229 6.97 34.30 13.84
C ALA A 229 6.24 33.59 12.69
N ASP A 230 5.72 34.35 11.71
CA ASP A 230 5.02 33.79 10.54
C ASP A 230 5.94 32.93 9.64
N PRO A 231 7.08 33.42 9.12
CA PRO A 231 8.00 32.57 8.35
C PRO A 231 8.65 31.48 9.22
N GLY A 232 8.86 31.70 10.52
CA GLY A 232 9.31 30.62 11.42
C GLY A 232 8.35 29.44 11.46
N THR A 233 7.07 29.72 11.70
CA THR A 233 6.02 28.69 11.71
C THR A 233 5.83 28.07 10.32
N SER A 234 5.79 28.88 9.25
CA SER A 234 5.64 28.41 7.87
C SER A 234 6.74 27.42 7.47
N MET A 235 7.99 27.74 7.83
CA MET A 235 9.13 26.86 7.59
C MET A 235 8.97 25.52 8.34
N GLY A 236 8.50 25.55 9.59
CA GLY A 236 8.21 24.35 10.36
C GLY A 236 7.13 23.48 9.73
N ILE A 237 5.98 24.07 9.37
CA ILE A 237 4.85 23.38 8.73
C ILE A 237 5.30 22.79 7.38
N SER A 238 5.97 23.57 6.54
CA SER A 238 6.43 23.10 5.23
C SER A 238 7.43 21.94 5.33
N MET A 239 8.35 21.95 6.31
CA MET A 239 9.25 20.83 6.57
C MET A 239 8.49 19.59 7.04
N MET A 240 7.47 19.74 7.89
CA MET A 240 6.59 18.63 8.26
C MET A 240 5.87 18.04 7.04
N ILE A 241 5.27 18.86 6.17
CA ILE A 241 4.61 18.42 4.93
C ILE A 241 5.59 17.64 4.04
N MET A 242 6.81 18.14 3.85
CA MET A 242 7.83 17.45 3.06
C MET A 242 8.22 16.09 3.65
N LEU A 243 8.47 16.03 4.96
CA LEU A 243 8.87 14.79 5.63
C LEU A 243 7.76 13.74 5.64
N SER A 244 6.50 14.16 5.73
CA SER A 244 5.34 13.28 5.71
C SER A 244 5.00 12.76 4.29
N SER A 245 5.26 13.56 3.25
CA SER A 245 4.96 13.20 1.86
C SER A 245 5.97 12.23 1.24
N ILE A 246 7.26 12.29 1.62
CA ILE A 246 8.29 11.35 1.15
C ILE A 246 7.91 9.87 1.36
N PRO A 247 7.55 9.40 2.58
CA PRO A 247 7.19 8.01 2.79
C PRO A 247 5.91 7.62 2.05
N LEU A 248 4.95 8.54 1.89
CA LEU A 248 3.74 8.31 1.11
C LEU A 248 4.06 8.03 -0.36
N VAL A 249 4.87 8.90 -0.98
CA VAL A 249 5.32 8.76 -2.37
C VAL A 249 6.12 7.48 -2.56
N ARG A 250 7.07 7.17 -1.66
CA ARG A 250 7.87 5.94 -1.74
C ARG A 250 7.04 4.68 -1.61
N ARG A 251 6.09 4.64 -0.68
CA ARG A 251 5.22 3.47 -0.47
C ARG A 251 4.29 3.24 -1.66
N CYS A 252 3.63 4.28 -2.15
CA CYS A 252 2.73 4.16 -3.30
C CYS A 252 3.53 3.83 -4.58
N GLY A 253 4.65 4.52 -4.79
CA GLY A 253 5.54 4.31 -5.94
C GLY A 253 6.10 2.88 -5.99
N SER A 254 6.50 2.31 -4.84
CA SER A 254 6.98 0.93 -4.78
C SER A 254 5.92 -0.08 -5.24
N ILE A 255 4.66 0.08 -4.81
CA ILE A 255 3.57 -0.81 -5.25
C ILE A 255 3.25 -0.61 -6.74
N LEU A 256 3.29 0.62 -7.23
CA LEU A 256 3.09 0.92 -8.66
C LEU A 256 4.21 0.33 -9.53
N LEU A 257 5.43 0.18 -8.99
CA LEU A 257 6.56 -0.49 -9.60
C LEU A 257 6.55 -2.01 -9.40
N GLU A 258 5.41 -2.57 -8.99
CA GLU A 258 5.20 -4.02 -8.87
C GLU A 258 6.14 -4.71 -7.89
N SER A 259 6.49 -4.01 -6.81
CA SER A 259 7.33 -4.58 -5.76
C SER A 259 6.67 -5.75 -5.04
N ALA A 260 7.52 -6.67 -4.55
CA ALA A 260 7.10 -7.76 -3.69
C ALA A 260 6.58 -7.24 -2.33
N PRO A 261 5.70 -7.99 -1.65
CA PRO A 261 5.29 -7.69 -0.28
C PRO A 261 6.47 -7.55 0.67
N ASN A 262 6.36 -6.61 1.62
CA ASN A 262 7.42 -6.39 2.61
C ASN A 262 7.66 -7.67 3.43
N GLY A 263 8.90 -8.12 3.49
CA GLY A 263 9.28 -9.32 4.25
C GLY A 263 9.15 -10.64 3.49
N VAL A 264 8.75 -10.62 2.21
CA VAL A 264 8.82 -11.79 1.33
C VAL A 264 10.13 -11.74 0.56
N ASP A 265 11.03 -12.69 0.83
CA ASP A 265 12.21 -12.94 0.01
C ASP A 265 11.86 -13.95 -1.09
N LEU A 266 12.16 -13.60 -2.34
CA LEU A 266 11.85 -14.45 -3.49
C LEU A 266 12.66 -15.76 -3.43
N GLU A 267 13.87 -15.73 -2.89
CA GLU A 267 14.73 -16.92 -2.79
C GLU A 267 14.21 -17.91 -1.75
N ASP A 268 13.71 -17.42 -0.62
CA ASP A 268 13.09 -18.27 0.40
C ASP A 268 11.81 -18.93 -0.15
N VAL A 269 10.97 -18.18 -0.88
CA VAL A 269 9.76 -18.73 -1.52
C VAL A 269 10.12 -19.79 -2.55
N LYS A 270 11.11 -19.50 -3.41
CA LYS A 270 11.58 -20.46 -4.41
C LYS A 270 12.08 -21.76 -3.76
N HIS A 271 12.91 -21.63 -2.73
CA HIS A 271 13.47 -22.77 -2.02
C HIS A 271 12.38 -23.64 -1.36
N ASP A 272 11.37 -23.03 -0.74
CA ASP A 272 10.30 -23.77 -0.10
C ASP A 272 9.34 -24.43 -1.12
N LEU A 273 9.18 -23.83 -2.32
CA LEU A 273 8.45 -24.48 -3.43
C LEU A 273 9.21 -25.69 -4.00
N GLU A 274 10.53 -25.62 -4.12
CA GLU A 274 11.37 -26.73 -4.61
C GLU A 274 11.40 -27.93 -3.65
N LYS A 275 11.08 -27.74 -2.36
CA LYS A 275 10.93 -28.85 -1.40
C LYS A 275 9.65 -29.65 -1.59
N ILE A 276 8.68 -29.14 -2.35
CA ILE A 276 7.38 -29.81 -2.51
C ILE A 276 7.58 -31.05 -3.41
N PRO A 277 7.17 -32.25 -2.96
CA PRO A 277 7.33 -33.46 -3.74
C PRO A 277 6.57 -33.37 -5.06
N GLY A 278 7.28 -33.63 -6.17
CA GLY A 278 6.75 -33.51 -7.53
C GLY A 278 7.19 -32.24 -8.26
N VAL A 279 7.78 -31.26 -7.56
CA VAL A 279 8.47 -30.11 -8.18
C VAL A 279 9.92 -30.48 -8.45
N LEU A 280 10.34 -30.39 -9.71
CA LEU A 280 11.73 -30.58 -10.11
C LEU A 280 12.54 -29.28 -10.01
N SER A 281 11.93 -28.17 -10.45
CA SER A 281 12.54 -26.84 -10.42
C SER A 281 11.46 -25.76 -10.56
N VAL A 282 11.77 -24.56 -10.05
CA VAL A 282 10.91 -23.38 -10.15
C VAL A 282 11.64 -22.27 -10.92
N HIS A 283 10.99 -21.72 -11.95
CA HIS A 283 11.52 -20.64 -12.78
C HIS A 283 10.49 -19.53 -12.97
N GLU A 284 10.96 -18.36 -13.42
CA GLU A 284 10.12 -17.16 -13.68
C GLU A 284 9.16 -16.83 -12.53
N LEU A 285 9.66 -16.91 -11.29
CA LEU A 285 8.90 -16.54 -10.10
C LEU A 285 8.80 -15.00 -10.03
N HIS A 286 7.59 -14.49 -10.27
CA HIS A 286 7.27 -13.09 -10.13
C HIS A 286 6.22 -12.91 -9.04
N ILE A 287 6.52 -12.08 -8.04
CA ILE A 287 5.61 -11.77 -6.93
C ILE A 287 5.47 -10.26 -6.85
N TRP A 288 4.24 -9.75 -6.90
CA TRP A 288 3.99 -8.32 -6.85
C TRP A 288 2.72 -7.99 -6.07
N ARG A 289 2.60 -6.73 -5.67
CA ARG A 289 1.42 -6.20 -5.01
C ARG A 289 0.46 -5.57 -6.01
N LEU A 290 -0.82 -5.92 -5.92
CA LEU A 290 -1.88 -5.25 -6.68
C LEU A 290 -2.38 -4.01 -5.93
N ASN A 291 -2.51 -4.11 -4.61
CA ASN A 291 -2.86 -3.02 -3.71
C ASN A 291 -2.23 -3.25 -2.32
N GLN A 292 -2.74 -2.59 -1.27
CA GLN A 292 -2.18 -2.74 0.07
C GLN A 292 -2.41 -4.12 0.71
N HIS A 293 -3.47 -4.83 0.31
CA HIS A 293 -3.95 -6.07 0.93
C HIS A 293 -3.80 -7.32 0.05
N LYS A 294 -3.74 -7.13 -1.28
CA LYS A 294 -3.73 -8.22 -2.25
C LYS A 294 -2.38 -8.28 -2.96
N ALA A 295 -1.70 -9.40 -2.77
CA ALA A 295 -0.49 -9.78 -3.51
C ALA A 295 -0.83 -10.89 -4.52
N LEU A 296 -0.16 -10.81 -5.66
CA LEU A 296 -0.27 -11.74 -6.78
C LEU A 296 1.09 -12.42 -7.00
N ALA A 297 1.08 -13.64 -7.51
CA ALA A 297 2.28 -14.28 -8.01
C ALA A 297 2.03 -15.02 -9.33
N SER A 298 3.06 -15.10 -10.15
CA SER A 298 3.13 -15.97 -11.33
C SER A 298 4.39 -16.80 -11.23
N VAL A 299 4.29 -18.09 -11.55
CA VAL A 299 5.41 -19.02 -11.41
C VAL A 299 5.32 -20.16 -12.41
N HIS A 300 6.47 -20.55 -12.96
CA HIS A 300 6.60 -21.73 -13.82
C HIS A 300 7.20 -22.86 -13.00
N VAL A 301 6.53 -24.01 -13.02
CA VAL A 301 6.85 -25.16 -12.17
C VAL A 301 7.16 -26.35 -13.07
N MET A 302 8.40 -26.83 -13.00
CA MET A 302 8.84 -27.99 -13.74
C MET A 302 8.42 -29.27 -13.00
N VAL A 303 7.76 -30.20 -13.69
CA VAL A 303 7.26 -31.47 -13.16
C VAL A 303 7.75 -32.66 -13.99
N SER A 304 7.97 -33.81 -13.33
CA SER A 304 8.50 -35.02 -13.98
C SER A 304 7.50 -35.66 -14.93
N ASP A 305 6.25 -35.81 -14.49
CA ASP A 305 5.16 -36.44 -15.25
C ASP A 305 3.87 -35.64 -15.01
N CYS A 306 3.18 -35.27 -16.08
CA CYS A 306 2.01 -34.40 -16.00
C CYS A 306 0.70 -35.19 -16.19
N SER A 307 0.22 -35.80 -15.10
CA SER A 307 -1.20 -36.19 -15.00
C SER A 307 -2.01 -35.00 -14.48
N VAL A 308 -3.17 -34.70 -15.09
CA VAL A 308 -4.02 -33.56 -14.68
C VAL A 308 -4.42 -33.69 -13.20
N SER A 309 -4.68 -34.91 -12.73
CA SER A 309 -5.10 -35.15 -11.35
C SER A 309 -3.97 -34.92 -10.34
N ASP A 310 -2.74 -35.25 -10.71
CA ASP A 310 -1.58 -35.07 -9.83
C ASP A 310 -1.14 -33.59 -9.81
N PHE A 311 -1.24 -32.89 -10.94
CA PHE A 311 -1.01 -31.44 -10.98
C PHE A 311 -2.05 -30.67 -10.16
N LEU A 312 -3.33 -31.09 -10.18
CA LEU A 312 -4.36 -30.44 -9.35
C LEU A 312 -4.03 -30.56 -7.85
N LYS A 313 -3.56 -31.73 -7.38
CA LYS A 313 -3.13 -31.90 -5.99
C LYS A 313 -1.90 -31.05 -5.67
N LEU A 314 -0.91 -31.05 -6.56
CA LEU A 314 0.31 -30.25 -6.42
C LEU A 314 0.00 -28.74 -6.38
N SER A 315 -0.88 -28.27 -7.26
CA SER A 315 -1.31 -26.86 -7.33
C SER A 315 -1.94 -26.41 -6.01
N LYS A 316 -2.70 -27.27 -5.33
CA LYS A 316 -3.30 -26.97 -4.04
C LYS A 316 -2.23 -26.78 -2.97
N THR A 317 -1.24 -27.66 -2.90
CA THR A 317 -0.11 -27.56 -1.96
C THR A 317 0.72 -26.30 -2.22
N ILE A 318 0.99 -25.98 -3.49
CA ILE A 318 1.72 -24.76 -3.88
C ILE A 318 0.93 -23.51 -3.47
N ASN A 319 -0.39 -23.50 -3.68
CA ASN A 319 -1.24 -22.39 -3.27
C ASN A 319 -1.28 -22.21 -1.74
N GLU A 320 -1.33 -23.30 -0.97
CA GLU A 320 -1.22 -23.26 0.49
C GLU A 320 0.12 -22.65 0.94
N CYS A 321 1.22 -23.00 0.26
CA CYS A 321 2.53 -22.39 0.48
C CYS A 321 2.52 -20.88 0.19
N PHE A 322 2.00 -20.45 -0.95
CA PHE A 322 1.88 -19.01 -1.28
C PHE A 322 0.98 -18.26 -0.29
N HIS A 323 -0.11 -18.88 0.16
CA HIS A 323 -0.99 -18.30 1.17
C HIS A 323 -0.28 -18.07 2.51
N ALA A 324 0.65 -18.94 2.90
CA ALA A 324 1.48 -18.75 4.09
C ALA A 324 2.37 -17.50 4.00
N TYR A 325 2.81 -17.12 2.79
CA TYR A 325 3.52 -15.87 2.51
C TYR A 325 2.59 -14.65 2.30
N GLY A 326 1.27 -14.80 2.44
CA GLY A 326 0.30 -13.73 2.23
C GLY A 326 0.01 -13.41 0.76
N ILE A 327 0.35 -14.32 -0.16
CA ILE A 327 0.04 -14.20 -1.59
C ILE A 327 -1.34 -14.83 -1.83
N HIS A 328 -2.27 -14.06 -2.39
CA HIS A 328 -3.69 -14.41 -2.39
C HIS A 328 -4.17 -15.01 -3.71
N SER A 329 -3.48 -14.72 -4.81
CA SER A 329 -3.87 -15.20 -6.14
C SER A 329 -2.62 -15.48 -6.93
N THR A 330 -2.56 -16.68 -7.46
CA THR A 330 -1.36 -17.30 -8.03
C THR A 330 -1.70 -17.86 -9.41
N THR A 331 -0.83 -17.63 -10.38
CA THR A 331 -0.88 -18.27 -11.69
C THR A 331 0.24 -19.28 -11.79
N LEU A 332 -0.12 -20.56 -11.89
CA LEU A 332 0.83 -21.67 -11.96
C LEU A 332 0.87 -22.19 -13.39
N GLN A 333 2.04 -22.13 -14.02
CA GLN A 333 2.27 -22.72 -15.33
C GLN A 333 3.07 -24.03 -15.20
N PRO A 334 2.48 -25.20 -15.51
CA PRO A 334 3.22 -26.46 -15.51
C PRO A 334 4.13 -26.56 -16.73
N GLU A 335 5.38 -26.94 -16.51
CA GLU A 335 6.35 -27.28 -17.56
C GLU A 335 6.83 -28.71 -17.37
N ILE A 336 6.94 -29.47 -18.45
CA ILE A 336 7.42 -30.85 -18.40
C ILE A 336 8.91 -30.86 -18.71
N ALA A 337 9.70 -31.54 -17.88
CA ALA A 337 11.12 -31.71 -18.14
C ALA A 337 11.31 -32.41 -19.50
N ARG A 338 11.95 -31.73 -20.46
CA ARG A 338 12.32 -32.38 -21.72
C ARG A 338 13.42 -33.41 -21.44
N PRO A 339 13.37 -34.62 -22.03
CA PRO A 339 14.29 -35.71 -21.72
C PRO A 339 15.78 -35.41 -21.96
N GLU A 340 16.13 -34.32 -22.65
CA GLU A 340 17.51 -33.90 -22.88
C GLU A 340 18.20 -33.26 -21.64
N VAL A 341 17.44 -32.71 -20.68
CA VAL A 341 18.02 -32.04 -19.49
C VAL A 341 18.47 -33.04 -18.42
N ILE A 342 18.03 -34.29 -18.49
CA ILE A 342 18.41 -35.37 -17.56
C ILE A 342 19.87 -35.81 -17.77
N ALA A 343 20.50 -35.45 -18.89
CA ALA A 343 21.84 -35.93 -19.27
C ALA A 343 23.03 -35.07 -18.78
N VAL A 344 22.83 -33.89 -18.19
CA VAL A 344 23.94 -32.97 -17.82
C VAL A 344 24.49 -33.23 -16.41
N GLY A 345 24.42 -34.47 -15.93
CA GLY A 345 24.97 -34.92 -14.64
C GLY A 345 26.29 -35.68 -14.72
N ARG A 346 26.98 -35.73 -15.87
CA ARG A 346 28.26 -36.43 -16.02
C ARG A 346 29.36 -35.51 -16.58
N PRO A 347 30.52 -35.39 -15.91
CA PRO A 347 31.66 -34.70 -16.48
C PRO A 347 32.40 -35.66 -17.43
N THR A 348 32.46 -35.31 -18.71
CA THR A 348 33.49 -35.85 -19.62
C THR A 348 34.25 -34.70 -20.25
N VAL A 349 35.56 -34.83 -20.09
CA VAL A 349 36.66 -33.95 -20.46
C VAL A 349 36.92 -34.03 -21.98
N GLU A 350 37.57 -32.99 -22.49
CA GLU A 350 38.29 -32.85 -23.78
C GLU A 350 37.58 -32.26 -25.02
N ALA A 351 37.81 -30.93 -25.15
CA ALA A 351 38.28 -30.14 -26.30
C ALA A 351 38.14 -30.67 -27.74
N GLU A 352 37.64 -29.81 -28.64
CA GLU A 352 38.42 -29.29 -29.78
C GLU A 352 37.70 -28.10 -30.44
N GLU A 353 38.45 -27.00 -30.64
CA GLU A 353 38.08 -25.89 -31.53
C GLU A 353 38.32 -26.31 -32.99
N LEU A 354 37.36 -26.04 -33.88
CA LEU A 354 37.68 -25.82 -35.29
C LEU A 354 36.69 -24.84 -35.93
N SER A 355 37.24 -23.71 -36.35
CA SER A 355 36.60 -22.68 -37.17
C SER A 355 36.31 -23.18 -38.60
N SER A 356 35.12 -22.92 -39.12
CA SER A 356 34.95 -22.57 -40.53
C SER A 356 33.66 -21.77 -40.74
N GLN A 357 33.83 -20.61 -41.37
CA GLN A 357 32.78 -19.67 -41.74
C GLN A 357 31.97 -20.19 -42.94
N THR A 358 30.76 -19.62 -43.08
CA THR A 358 30.01 -19.37 -44.32
C THR A 358 28.87 -20.36 -44.65
N GLU A 359 27.65 -20.00 -44.24
CA GLU A 359 26.52 -19.67 -45.14
C GLU A 359 25.31 -19.21 -44.28
N MET A 360 25.05 -17.90 -44.29
CA MET A 360 23.89 -17.29 -43.65
C MET A 360 22.65 -17.54 -44.52
N SER A 361 21.93 -18.64 -44.24
CA SER A 361 20.53 -18.80 -44.62
C SER A 361 19.73 -18.90 -43.32
N GLU A 362 19.00 -17.83 -43.00
CA GLU A 362 18.14 -17.74 -41.81
C GLU A 362 17.04 -18.81 -41.88
N LYS A 363 17.30 -19.98 -41.29
CA LYS A 363 16.26 -20.97 -41.00
C LYS A 363 15.49 -20.53 -39.76
N CYS A 364 14.23 -20.12 -39.98
CA CYS A 364 13.25 -19.82 -38.94
C CYS A 364 13.16 -20.99 -37.94
N GLN A 365 13.49 -20.77 -36.66
CA GLN A 365 13.57 -21.82 -35.63
C GLN A 365 12.22 -22.09 -34.91
N VAL A 366 11.10 -21.60 -35.46
CA VAL A 366 9.77 -21.79 -34.88
C VAL A 366 8.96 -22.73 -35.76
N ILE A 367 8.45 -23.83 -35.18
CA ILE A 367 7.55 -24.76 -35.87
C ILE A 367 6.17 -24.09 -35.96
N CYS A 368 5.89 -23.38 -37.06
CA CYS A 368 4.55 -22.82 -37.30
C CYS A 368 3.58 -23.90 -37.78
N GLY A 369 2.40 -23.96 -37.17
CA GLY A 369 1.31 -24.83 -37.58
C GLY A 369 0.65 -24.35 -38.88
N THR A 370 -0.17 -25.21 -39.48
CA THR A 370 -0.82 -25.03 -40.81
C THR A 370 -1.83 -23.86 -40.90
N LEU A 371 -1.91 -22.98 -39.89
CA LEU A 371 -2.83 -21.85 -39.85
C LEU A 371 -2.17 -20.47 -40.09
N CYS A 372 -0.85 -20.42 -40.32
CA CYS A 372 -0.09 -19.17 -40.45
C CYS A 372 0.34 -18.85 -41.89
N GLU A 373 -0.49 -19.12 -42.90
CA GLU A 373 -0.12 -18.89 -44.31
C GLU A 373 -0.20 -17.42 -44.76
N GLU A 374 -0.91 -16.53 -44.04
CA GLU A 374 -1.07 -15.11 -44.45
C GLU A 374 -0.63 -14.06 -43.42
N LEU A 375 -0.11 -14.46 -42.25
CA LEU A 375 0.42 -13.53 -41.24
C LEU A 375 1.76 -14.08 -40.74
N THR A 376 2.83 -13.37 -41.08
CA THR A 376 4.19 -13.90 -41.20
C THR A 376 4.82 -14.35 -39.87
N CYS A 377 5.31 -15.59 -39.84
CA CYS A 377 6.11 -16.12 -38.70
C CYS A 377 7.59 -15.69 -38.74
N CYS A 378 8.09 -15.29 -39.91
CA CYS A 378 9.43 -14.72 -40.11
C CYS A 378 9.38 -13.88 -41.40
N GLY A 379 9.11 -12.57 -41.28
CA GLY A 379 9.15 -11.61 -42.39
C GLY A 379 7.88 -11.54 -43.22
#